data_AF-A0A6V2LQK5-F1
#
_entry.id   AF-A0A6V2LQK5-F1
#
_cell.length_a   1.000
_cell.length_b   1.000
_cell.length_c   1.000
_cell.angle_alpha   90.00
_cell.angle_beta   90.00
_cell.angle_gamma   90.00
#
_symmetry.space_group_name_H-M   'P 1'
#
loop_
_entity.id
_entity.type
_entity.pdbx_description
1 polymer ?
#
loop_
_entity_poly.entity_id
_entity_poly.type
_entity_poly.pdbx_seq_one_letter_code
_entity_poly.pdbx_strand_id
1 'polypeptide(L)'
;MYFLTRRMDPMKLYKIIIVLMMIMNFASFMGLTRPSQKNMAYLIASIFGIFVGFYYPLSRIIYAMIVPRGQEAELSGFFRYCTQVLAWLPPLTFTVINEKGYDFAFGAISVNGFMFIGLVIFMFMKPWNQCLEDAKVNKMVRENIIEDTVDDEAGVSDESFHNNE
;
A
#
# COMPACT_ATOMS: atom_id res chain seq x y z
N MET A 1 -7.79 -16.39 -0.87
CA MET A 1 -7.75 -14.91 -1.01
C MET A 1 -8.60 -14.41 -2.17
N TYR A 2 -8.48 -15.00 -3.37
CA TYR A 2 -9.30 -14.68 -4.57
C TYR A 2 -10.82 -14.63 -4.33
N PHE A 3 -11.33 -15.45 -3.42
CA PHE A 3 -12.76 -15.54 -3.12
C PHE A 3 -13.33 -14.28 -2.43
N LEU A 4 -12.54 -13.62 -1.56
CA LEU A 4 -12.99 -12.41 -0.82
C LEU A 4 -12.91 -11.16 -1.71
N THR A 5 -11.83 -11.04 -2.49
CA THR A 5 -11.63 -9.92 -3.43
C THR A 5 -12.62 -9.93 -4.60
N ARG A 6 -13.20 -11.09 -4.94
CA ARG A 6 -14.25 -11.20 -5.97
C ARG A 6 -15.59 -10.60 -5.54
N ARG A 7 -15.84 -10.46 -4.22
CA ARG A 7 -17.11 -9.95 -3.69
C ARG A 7 -17.04 -8.54 -3.10
N MET A 8 -15.84 -8.03 -2.78
CA MET A 8 -15.68 -6.72 -2.16
C MET A 8 -14.62 -5.89 -2.88
N ASP A 9 -14.88 -4.60 -3.03
CA ASP A 9 -13.89 -3.65 -3.55
C ASP A 9 -12.60 -3.75 -2.71
N PRO A 10 -11.44 -3.97 -3.32
CA PRO A 10 -10.19 -4.20 -2.59
C PRO A 10 -9.83 -3.00 -1.71
N MET A 11 -10.19 -1.78 -2.13
CA MET A 11 -10.05 -0.56 -1.34
C MET A 11 -10.86 -0.55 -0.05
N LYS A 12 -12.12 -1.01 -0.11
CA LYS A 12 -12.98 -1.09 1.08
C LYS A 12 -12.46 -2.15 2.04
N LEU A 13 -12.05 -3.30 1.51
CA LEU A 13 -11.45 -4.37 2.30
C LEU A 13 -10.18 -3.91 3.01
N TYR A 14 -9.33 -3.14 2.33
CA TYR A 14 -8.09 -2.60 2.91
C TYR A 14 -8.37 -1.64 4.06
N LYS A 15 -9.34 -0.72 3.90
CA LYS A 15 -9.80 0.18 4.97
C LYS A 15 -10.31 -0.59 6.18
N ILE A 16 -11.14 -1.62 5.95
CA ILE A 16 -11.68 -2.48 7.02
C ILE A 16 -10.55 -3.19 7.77
N ILE A 17 -9.57 -3.76 7.07
CA ILE A 17 -8.43 -4.45 7.70
C ILE A 17 -7.63 -3.48 8.57
N ILE A 18 -7.33 -2.27 8.09
CA ILE A 18 -6.61 -1.27 8.90
C ILE A 18 -7.39 -0.93 10.18
N VAL A 19 -8.70 -0.68 10.06
CA VAL A 19 -9.55 -0.37 11.23
C VAL A 19 -9.57 -1.55 12.21
N LEU A 20 -9.69 -2.78 11.73
CA LEU A 20 -9.64 -3.98 12.57
C LEU A 20 -8.27 -4.14 13.26
N MET A 21 -7.17 -3.85 12.56
CA MET A 21 -5.83 -3.87 13.15
C MET A 21 -5.67 -2.78 14.22
N MET A 22 -6.25 -1.59 14.04
CA MET A 22 -6.24 -0.53 15.06
C MET A 22 -7.03 -0.94 16.31
N ILE A 23 -8.23 -1.49 16.14
CA ILE A 23 -9.06 -2.01 17.26
C ILE A 23 -8.31 -3.12 17.98
N MET A 24 -7.71 -4.04 17.23
CA MET A 24 -6.92 -5.13 17.78
C MET A 24 -5.71 -4.63 18.56
N ASN A 25 -4.95 -3.67 18.04
CA ASN A 25 -3.81 -3.08 18.75
C ASN A 25 -4.26 -2.47 20.08
N PHE A 26 -5.40 -1.79 20.08
CA PHE A 26 -5.97 -1.21 21.30
C PHE A 26 -6.43 -2.29 22.30
N ALA A 27 -7.09 -3.35 21.83
CA ALA A 27 -7.49 -4.49 22.65
C ALA A 27 -6.28 -5.26 23.20
N SER A 28 -5.23 -5.40 22.40
CA SER A 28 -3.97 -6.04 22.80
C SER A 28 -3.29 -5.26 23.91
N PHE A 29 -3.29 -3.93 23.81
CA PHE A 29 -2.76 -3.04 24.83
C PHE A 29 -3.52 -3.16 26.17
N MET A 30 -4.86 -3.18 26.14
CA MET A 30 -5.69 -3.35 27.34
C MET A 30 -5.59 -4.76 27.95
N GLY A 31 -5.40 -5.79 27.11
CA GLY A 31 -5.33 -7.18 27.55
C GLY A 31 -3.96 -7.59 28.09
N LEU A 32 -2.87 -7.07 27.52
CA LEU A 32 -1.49 -7.54 27.80
C LEU A 32 -0.76 -6.76 28.90
N THR A 33 -1.45 -5.88 29.63
CA THR A 33 -0.83 -5.04 30.68
C THR A 33 -0.24 -5.85 31.85
N ARG A 34 -0.56 -7.14 31.99
CA ARG A 34 -0.06 -8.01 33.06
C ARG A 34 0.80 -9.17 32.52
N PRO A 35 2.00 -9.41 33.08
CA PRO A 35 2.90 -10.50 32.64
C PRO A 35 2.35 -11.93 32.91
N SER A 36 1.23 -12.06 33.61
CA SER A 36 0.61 -13.36 33.95
C SER A 36 -0.21 -13.97 32.80
N GLN A 37 -0.51 -13.23 31.73
CA GLN A 37 -1.45 -13.67 30.68
C GLN A 37 -0.77 -14.25 29.41
N LYS A 38 0.14 -15.21 29.58
CA LYS A 38 0.88 -15.84 28.47
C LYS A 38 -0.02 -16.44 27.39
N ASN A 39 -1.12 -17.11 27.78
CA ASN A 39 -2.03 -17.74 26.82
C ASN A 39 -2.77 -16.71 25.94
N MET A 40 -3.10 -15.55 26.51
CA MET A 40 -3.78 -14.46 25.79
C MET A 40 -2.83 -13.80 24.78
N ALA A 41 -1.54 -13.71 25.10
CA ALA A 41 -0.51 -13.23 24.16
C ALA A 41 -0.39 -14.13 22.93
N TYR A 42 -0.40 -15.46 23.09
CA TYR A 42 -0.34 -16.38 21.95
C TYR A 42 -1.58 -16.28 21.05
N LEU A 43 -2.77 -16.13 21.63
CA LEU A 43 -4.00 -15.93 20.85
C LEU A 43 -3.96 -14.61 20.08
N ILE A 44 -3.58 -13.50 20.74
CA ILE A 44 -3.45 -12.20 20.10
C ILE A 44 -2.42 -12.25 18.97
N ALA A 45 -1.25 -12.83 19.20
CA ALA A 45 -0.20 -12.96 18.18
C ALA A 45 -0.66 -13.80 16.99
N SER A 46 -1.41 -14.87 17.23
CA SER A 46 -1.96 -15.72 16.16
C SER A 46 -2.95 -14.96 15.29
N ILE A 47 -3.89 -14.24 15.91
CA ILE A 47 -4.86 -13.41 15.17
C ILE A 47 -4.12 -12.27 14.45
N PHE A 48 -3.08 -11.69 15.06
CA PHE A 48 -2.31 -10.59 14.48
C PHE A 48 -1.60 -11.05 13.21
N GLY A 49 -1.01 -12.25 13.24
CA GLY A 49 -0.43 -12.90 12.06
C GLY A 49 -1.42 -13.07 10.91
N ILE A 50 -2.69 -13.38 11.21
CA ILE A 50 -3.75 -13.48 10.20
C ILE A 50 -4.00 -12.13 9.53
N PHE A 51 -4.19 -11.06 10.31
CA PHE A 51 -4.42 -9.72 9.76
C PHE A 51 -3.26 -9.23 8.93
N VAL A 52 -2.02 -9.41 9.42
CA VAL A 52 -0.80 -9.09 8.69
C VAL A 52 -0.72 -9.88 7.37
N GLY A 53 -1.10 -11.16 7.42
CA GLY A 53 -1.18 -12.04 6.25
C GLY A 53 -2.18 -11.56 5.20
N PHE A 54 -3.25 -10.85 5.57
CA PHE A 54 -4.16 -10.23 4.61
C PHE A 54 -3.71 -8.83 4.15
N TYR A 55 -3.11 -8.05 5.06
CA TYR A 55 -2.70 -6.68 4.80
C TYR A 55 -1.64 -6.60 3.68
N TYR A 56 -0.56 -7.39 3.77
CA TYR A 56 0.53 -7.31 2.82
C TYR A 56 0.15 -7.67 1.38
N PRO A 57 -0.52 -8.82 1.11
CA PRO A 57 -0.88 -9.16 -0.26
C PRO A 57 -1.95 -8.23 -0.82
N LEU A 58 -2.90 -7.75 0.00
CA LEU A 58 -3.92 -6.82 -0.46
C LEU A 58 -3.33 -5.47 -0.89
N SER A 59 -2.38 -4.94 -0.10
CA SER A 59 -1.62 -3.73 -0.48
C SER A 59 -0.92 -3.90 -1.83
N ARG A 60 -0.26 -5.04 -2.05
CA ARG A 60 0.43 -5.34 -3.32
C ARG A 60 -0.53 -5.48 -4.50
N ILE A 61 -1.69 -6.10 -4.28
CA ILE A 61 -2.73 -6.25 -5.31
C ILE A 61 -3.30 -4.90 -5.72
N ILE A 62 -3.62 -4.04 -4.75
CA ILE A 62 -4.11 -2.67 -5.02
C ILE A 62 -3.07 -1.88 -5.81
N TYR A 63 -1.81 -1.94 -5.37
CA TYR A 63 -0.70 -1.28 -6.03
C TYR A 63 -0.54 -1.77 -7.48
N ALA A 64 -0.45 -3.08 -7.71
CA ALA A 64 -0.26 -3.67 -9.04
C ALA A 64 -1.40 -3.33 -10.03
N MET A 65 -2.61 -3.06 -9.55
CA MET A 65 -3.75 -2.71 -10.39
C MET A 65 -3.88 -1.22 -10.70
N ILE A 66 -3.28 -0.35 -9.87
CA ILE A 66 -3.36 1.12 -10.03
C ILE A 66 -2.15 1.68 -10.76
N VAL A 67 -1.00 1.03 -10.66
CA VAL A 67 0.22 1.52 -11.28
C VAL A 67 0.05 1.58 -12.80
N PRO A 68 0.23 2.76 -13.42
CA PRO A 68 0.18 2.89 -14.87
C PRO A 68 1.37 2.18 -15.51
N ARG A 69 1.11 1.51 -16.63
CA ARG A 69 2.15 0.80 -17.38
C ARG A 69 3.16 1.78 -17.97
N GLY A 70 4.44 1.48 -17.82
CA GLY A 70 5.54 2.34 -18.28
C GLY A 70 6.23 3.18 -17.22
N GLN A 71 5.57 3.42 -16.08
CA GLN A 71 6.18 4.02 -14.89
C GLN A 71 6.30 3.02 -13.74
N GLU A 72 6.19 1.72 -14.07
CA GLU A 72 6.22 0.64 -13.09
C GLU A 72 7.52 0.64 -12.28
N ALA A 73 8.67 0.88 -12.93
CA ALA A 73 9.96 0.92 -12.27
C ALA A 73 10.08 2.11 -11.31
N GLU A 74 9.73 3.32 -11.76
CA GLU A 74 9.83 4.56 -10.97
C GLU A 74 8.89 4.54 -9.76
N LEU A 75 7.61 4.24 -10.00
CA LEU A 75 6.61 4.19 -8.94
C LEU A 75 6.88 3.03 -7.96
N SER A 76 7.43 1.90 -8.42
CA SER A 76 7.73 0.77 -7.53
C SER A 76 8.94 1.06 -6.66
N GLY A 77 9.96 1.73 -7.22
CA GLY A 77 11.08 2.25 -6.45
C GLY A 77 10.62 3.22 -5.37
N PHE A 78 9.79 4.20 -5.73
CA PHE A 78 9.25 5.17 -4.79
C PHE A 78 8.37 4.53 -3.71
N PHE A 79 7.44 3.65 -4.09
CA PHE A 79 6.60 2.91 -3.15
C PHE A 79 7.44 2.08 -2.17
N ARG A 80 8.50 1.42 -2.66
CA ARG A 80 9.40 0.62 -1.82
C ARG A 80 10.21 1.48 -0.86
N TYR A 81 10.72 2.62 -1.33
CA TYR A 81 11.43 3.59 -0.50
C TYR A 81 10.55 4.09 0.65
N CYS A 82 9.36 4.58 0.34
CA CYS A 82 8.39 5.05 1.35
C CYS A 82 8.02 3.93 2.35
N THR A 83 7.78 2.72 1.86
CA THR A 83 7.49 1.56 2.73
C THR A 83 8.65 1.26 3.66
N GLN A 84 9.89 1.35 3.19
CA GLN A 84 11.07 1.08 4.01
C GLN A 84 11.24 2.14 5.11
N VAL A 85 11.03 3.43 4.80
CA VAL A 85 11.06 4.51 5.79
C VAL A 85 10.01 4.28 6.89
N LEU A 86 8.79 3.94 6.49
CA LEU A 86 7.68 3.66 7.40
C LEU A 86 7.81 2.31 8.14
N ALA A 87 8.71 1.42 7.73
CA ALA A 87 8.91 0.14 8.40
C ALA A 87 9.68 0.30 9.73
N TRP A 88 10.60 1.26 9.81
CA TRP A 88 11.42 1.47 11.02
C TRP A 88 10.99 2.70 11.83
N LEU A 89 10.30 3.67 11.23
CA LEU A 89 9.91 4.90 11.92
C LEU A 89 8.94 4.65 13.10
N PRO A 90 7.84 3.87 12.97
CA PRO A 90 6.96 3.54 14.09
C PRO A 90 7.66 2.77 15.23
N PRO A 91 8.41 1.67 15.00
CA PRO A 91 9.08 0.98 16.09
C PRO A 91 10.16 1.83 16.74
N LEU A 92 10.88 2.69 16.00
CA LEU A 92 11.83 3.63 16.61
C LEU A 92 11.14 4.65 17.51
N THR A 93 10.01 5.21 17.05
CA THR A 93 9.19 6.12 17.86
C THR A 93 8.68 5.44 19.13
N PHE A 94 8.21 4.19 19.00
CA PHE A 94 7.79 3.36 20.12
C PHE A 94 8.93 3.15 21.12
N THR A 95 10.13 2.78 20.66
CA THR A 95 11.30 2.55 21.52
C THR A 95 11.67 3.81 22.29
N VAL A 96 11.73 4.97 21.63
CA VAL A 96 12.06 6.25 22.30
C VAL A 96 11.04 6.61 23.39
N ILE A 97 9.75 6.34 23.17
CA ILE A 97 8.71 6.56 24.18
C ILE A 97 8.89 5.60 25.36
N ASN A 98 9.16 4.32 25.06
CA ASN A 98 9.33 3.29 26.06
C ASN A 98 10.59 3.51 26.93
N GLU A 99 11.70 3.94 26.34
CA GLU A 99 12.95 4.23 27.07
C GLU A 99 12.85 5.45 27.98
N LYS A 100 11.98 6.42 27.65
CA LYS A 100 11.70 7.58 28.51
C LYS A 100 10.88 7.23 29.76
N GLY A 101 10.49 5.97 29.95
CA GLY A 101 9.73 5.51 31.11
C GLY A 101 8.26 5.88 31.08
N TYR A 102 7.72 6.25 29.91
CA TYR A 102 6.27 6.39 29.74
C TYR A 102 5.59 5.03 29.82
N ASP A 103 4.31 5.05 30.20
CA ASP A 103 3.49 3.85 30.18
C ASP A 103 3.44 3.24 28.77
N PHE A 104 3.39 1.91 28.69
CA PHE A 104 3.30 1.13 27.46
C PHE A 104 2.12 1.59 26.57
N ALA A 105 1.11 2.24 27.18
CA ALA A 105 -0.04 2.87 26.52
C ALA A 105 0.38 3.91 25.48
N PHE A 106 1.32 4.78 25.84
CA PHE A 106 1.77 5.87 24.99
C PHE A 106 2.54 5.33 23.77
N GLY A 107 3.30 4.24 23.97
CA GLY A 107 3.91 3.51 22.88
C GLY A 107 2.87 2.97 21.89
N ALA A 108 1.83 2.29 22.39
CA ALA A 108 0.76 1.76 21.54
C ALA A 108 -0.02 2.86 20.79
N ILE A 109 -0.29 3.99 21.44
CA ILE A 109 -0.93 5.16 20.81
C ILE A 109 -0.07 5.69 19.67
N SER A 110 1.26 5.74 19.82
CA SER A 110 2.15 6.22 18.76
C SER A 110 2.05 5.38 17.48
N VAL A 111 2.02 4.04 17.61
CA VAL A 111 1.89 3.12 16.47
C VAL A 111 0.51 3.25 15.81
N ASN A 112 -0.55 3.35 16.61
CA ASN A 112 -1.89 3.61 16.10
C ASN A 112 -2.00 4.97 15.42
N GLY A 113 -1.25 5.99 15.87
CA GLY A 113 -1.17 7.29 15.23
C GLY A 113 -0.67 7.21 13.78
N PHE A 114 0.39 6.44 13.53
CA PHE A 114 0.87 6.21 12.16
C PHE A 114 -0.15 5.48 11.30
N MET A 115 -0.83 4.45 11.84
CA MET A 115 -1.90 3.75 11.12
C MET A 115 -3.08 4.67 10.81
N PHE A 116 -3.45 5.55 11.74
CA PHE A 116 -4.53 6.52 11.56
C PHE A 116 -4.20 7.54 10.48
N ILE A 117 -2.98 8.10 10.48
CA ILE A 117 -2.53 9.01 9.41
C ILE A 117 -2.58 8.30 8.05
N GLY A 118 -2.10 7.06 7.98
CA GLY A 118 -2.18 6.24 6.77
C GLY A 118 -3.63 6.03 6.31
N LEU A 119 -4.56 5.74 7.23
CA LEU A 119 -5.98 5.59 6.94
C LEU A 119 -6.58 6.89 6.40
N VAL A 120 -6.28 8.04 7.02
CA VAL A 120 -6.76 9.36 6.59
C VAL A 120 -6.29 9.68 5.18
N ILE A 121 -4.99 9.49 4.89
CA ILE A 121 -4.45 9.68 3.53
C ILE A 121 -5.18 8.74 2.54
N PHE A 122 -5.42 7.49 2.93
CA PHE A 122 -6.12 6.51 2.10
C PHE A 122 -7.61 6.84 1.90
N MET A 123 -8.23 7.63 2.79
CA MET A 123 -9.61 8.10 2.61
C MET A 123 -9.74 9.13 1.49
N PHE A 124 -8.68 9.91 1.22
CA PHE A 124 -8.65 10.89 0.13
C PHE A 124 -8.45 10.28 -1.26
N MET A 125 -8.24 8.97 -1.34
CA MET A 125 -8.08 8.30 -2.63
C MET A 125 -9.42 8.18 -3.36
N LYS A 126 -9.37 8.36 -4.69
CA LYS A 126 -10.53 8.26 -5.59
C LYS A 126 -11.25 6.90 -5.46
N PRO A 127 -12.54 6.83 -5.85
CA PRO A 127 -13.26 5.56 -5.95
C PRO A 127 -12.51 4.54 -6.80
N TRP A 128 -12.56 3.27 -6.41
CA TRP A 128 -11.83 2.18 -7.04
C TRP A 128 -12.00 2.11 -8.57
N ASN A 129 -13.21 2.32 -9.07
CA ASN A 129 -13.51 2.28 -10.51
C ASN A 129 -12.74 3.38 -11.28
N GLN A 130 -12.68 4.59 -10.73
CA GLN A 130 -11.95 5.70 -11.34
C GLN A 130 -10.43 5.45 -11.32
N CYS A 131 -9.91 4.87 -10.24
CA CYS A 131 -8.49 4.48 -10.17
C CYS A 131 -8.13 3.46 -11.27
N LEU A 132 -9.02 2.51 -11.55
CA LEU A 132 -8.81 1.52 -12.61
C LEU A 132 -8.95 2.12 -14.01
N GLU A 133 -9.87 3.07 -14.21
CA GLU A 133 -10.02 3.81 -15.46
C GLU A 133 -8.79 4.67 -15.75
N ASP A 134 -8.32 5.45 -14.77
CA ASP A 134 -7.12 6.27 -14.87
C ASP A 134 -5.88 5.41 -15.22
N ALA A 135 -5.76 4.21 -14.64
CA ALA A 135 -4.69 3.27 -14.96
C ALA A 135 -4.76 2.72 -16.40
N LYS A 136 -5.98 2.54 -16.95
CA LYS A 136 -6.21 2.06 -18.33
C LYS A 136 -6.04 3.16 -19.37
N VAL A 137 -6.54 4.37 -19.11
CA VAL A 137 -6.44 5.50 -20.04
C VAL A 137 -4.97 5.84 -20.31
N ASN A 138 -4.15 5.88 -19.26
CA ASN A 138 -2.70 6.09 -19.41
C ASN A 138 -2.00 5.01 -20.26
N LYS A 139 -2.54 3.78 -20.29
CA LYS A 139 -2.04 2.73 -21.19
C LYS A 139 -2.30 3.09 -22.66
N MET A 140 -3.54 3.48 -22.99
CA MET A 140 -3.94 3.77 -24.37
C MET A 140 -3.25 5.01 -24.93
N VAL A 141 -3.18 6.10 -24.16
CA VAL A 141 -2.50 7.34 -24.58
C VAL A 141 -1.03 7.06 -24.90
N ARG A 142 -0.36 6.23 -24.09
CA ARG A 142 1.04 5.89 -24.32
C ARG A 142 1.25 4.95 -25.50
N GLU A 143 0.37 3.97 -25.70
CA GLU A 143 0.43 3.10 -26.88
C GLU A 143 0.29 3.91 -28.17
N ASN A 144 -0.64 4.87 -28.21
CA ASN A 144 -0.79 5.77 -29.35
C ASN A 144 0.45 6.66 -29.58
N ILE A 145 1.05 7.24 -28.53
CA ILE A 145 2.28 8.04 -28.67
C ILE A 145 3.45 7.21 -29.24
N ILE A 146 3.56 5.94 -28.81
CA ILE A 146 4.60 5.04 -29.32
C ILE A 146 4.34 4.69 -30.79
N GLU A 147 3.08 4.44 -31.16
CA GLU A 147 2.69 4.17 -32.55
C GLU A 147 2.98 5.39 -33.44
N ASP A 148 2.54 6.59 -33.03
CA ASP A 148 2.79 7.85 -33.74
C ASP A 148 4.31 8.13 -33.92
N THR A 149 5.12 7.89 -32.88
CA THR A 149 6.58 8.10 -32.97
C THR A 149 7.29 7.09 -33.87
N VAL A 150 6.83 5.85 -33.90
CA VAL A 150 7.39 4.82 -34.81
C VAL A 150 7.01 5.12 -36.25
N ASP A 151 5.77 5.56 -36.49
CA ASP A 151 5.31 5.94 -37.83
C ASP A 151 6.03 7.19 -38.36
N ASP A 152 6.27 8.18 -37.50
CA ASP A 152 7.08 9.37 -37.84
C ASP A 152 8.53 8.99 -38.22
N GLU A 153 9.18 8.09 -37.45
CA GLU A 153 10.53 7.63 -37.76
C GLU A 153 10.59 6.78 -39.05
N ALA A 154 9.59 5.94 -39.29
CA ALA A 154 9.49 5.14 -40.52
C ALA A 154 9.28 6.02 -41.75
N GLY A 155 8.38 7.01 -41.69
CA GLY A 155 8.13 7.94 -42.79
C GLY A 155 9.35 8.79 -43.17
N VAL A 156 10.12 9.25 -42.17
CA VAL A 156 11.38 9.99 -42.41
C VAL A 156 12.43 9.11 -43.08
N SER A 157 12.47 7.81 -42.76
CA SER A 157 13.41 6.88 -43.39
C SER A 157 13.09 6.67 -44.87
N ASP A 158 11.83 6.44 -45.24
CA ASP A 158 11.41 6.22 -46.63
C ASP A 158 11.59 7.46 -47.53
N GLU A 159 11.34 8.67 -47.03
CA GLU A 159 11.62 9.91 -47.79
C GLU A 159 13.12 10.14 -48.04
N SER A 160 13.99 9.68 -47.11
CA SER A 160 15.45 9.81 -47.27
C SER A 160 16.04 8.84 -48.31
N PHE A 161 15.37 7.71 -48.56
CA PHE A 161 15.76 6.77 -49.62
C PHE A 161 15.32 7.25 -51.01
N HIS A 162 14.17 7.93 -51.12
CA HIS A 162 13.69 8.42 -52.42
C HIS A 162 14.34 9.72 -52.91
N ASN A 163 14.90 10.57 -52.02
CA ASN A 163 15.57 11.82 -52.42
C ASN A 163 17.07 11.66 -52.78
N ASN A 164 17.60 10.43 -52.80
CA ASN A 164 19.00 10.13 -53.13
C ASN A 164 19.19 9.42 -54.49
N GLU A 165 18.15 9.33 -55.34
CA GLU A 165 18.24 8.93 -56.76
C GLU A 165 18.17 10.15 -57.69
#